data_AF-A0A950XNA1-F1
#
_entry.id   AF-A0A950XNA1-F1
#
_cell.length_a   1.000
_cell.length_b   1.000
_cell.length_c   1.000
_cell.angle_alpha   90.00
_cell.angle_beta   90.00
_cell.angle_gamma   90.00
#
_symmetry.space_group_name_H-M   'P 1'
#
loop_
_entity.id
_entity.type
_entity.pdbx_description
1 polymer ?
#
loop_
_entity_poly.entity_id
_entity_poly.type
_entity_poly.pdbx_seq_one_letter_code
_entity_poly.pdbx_strand_id
1 'polypeptide(L)'
;MSGTSGANAVSDGSDANDLAPVSEAVSEPHAPHIEVLKGNPTEEELAALIAVLGSLGGGAGEPAQTERNRWGLPVDKLRYPVFSWQRVTLLERVHMRR
;
A
#
# COMPACT_ATOMS: atom_id res chain seq x y z
N MET A 1 -32.65 37.32 -37.83
CA MET A 1 -32.08 38.30 -36.88
C MET A 1 -31.64 37.52 -35.65
N SER A 2 -30.35 37.19 -35.57
CA SER A 2 -29.79 36.45 -34.43
C SER A 2 -28.71 37.31 -33.80
N GLY A 3 -29.03 37.88 -32.64
CA GLY A 3 -28.03 38.28 -31.65
C GLY A 3 -27.56 37.05 -30.86
N THR A 4 -26.55 37.09 -30.00
CA THR A 4 -25.74 38.19 -29.48
C THR A 4 -24.36 37.66 -29.10
N SER A 5 -23.40 38.57 -29.14
CA SER A 5 -22.09 38.49 -28.49
C SER A 5 -22.19 37.99 -27.03
N GLY A 6 -21.20 37.22 -26.60
CA GLY A 6 -21.05 36.76 -25.22
C GLY A 6 -19.66 36.19 -25.00
N ALA A 7 -18.70 37.07 -24.72
CA ALA A 7 -17.34 36.72 -24.33
C ALA A 7 -17.38 35.94 -23.01
N ASN A 8 -16.72 34.78 -22.96
CA ASN A 8 -16.35 34.15 -21.69
C ASN A 8 -14.84 34.15 -21.56
N ALA A 9 -14.41 34.87 -20.54
CA ALA A 9 -13.02 35.11 -20.17
C ALA A 9 -12.30 33.80 -19.84
N VAL A 10 -11.04 33.75 -20.22
CA VAL A 10 -10.08 32.76 -19.72
C VAL A 10 -9.97 32.97 -18.21
N SER A 11 -10.25 31.92 -17.44
CA SER A 11 -10.01 31.90 -15.99
C SER A 11 -8.75 31.08 -15.78
N ASP A 12 -7.64 31.80 -15.63
CA ASP A 12 -6.35 31.27 -15.19
C ASP A 12 -6.50 30.84 -13.73
N GLY A 13 -6.69 29.53 -13.52
CA GLY A 13 -6.82 28.93 -12.19
C GLY A 13 -5.44 28.74 -11.58
N SER A 14 -4.86 29.83 -11.08
CA SER A 14 -3.64 29.79 -10.29
C SER A 14 -3.88 29.32 -8.85
N ASP A 15 -2.99 28.44 -8.42
CA ASP A 15 -2.53 28.21 -7.05
C ASP A 15 -3.56 27.93 -5.95
N ALA A 16 -3.73 26.64 -5.66
CA ALA A 16 -3.65 26.18 -4.28
C ALA A 16 -3.12 24.74 -4.28
N ASN A 17 -1.81 24.62 -4.13
CA ASN A 17 -1.22 23.42 -3.55
C ASN A 17 -1.76 23.33 -2.13
N ASP A 18 -2.92 22.69 -1.99
CA ASP A 18 -3.55 22.38 -0.71
C ASP A 18 -2.65 21.34 -0.04
N LEU A 19 -1.64 21.86 0.65
CA LEU A 19 -0.77 21.15 1.57
C LEU A 19 -1.67 20.67 2.72
N ALA A 20 -2.46 19.63 2.45
CA ALA A 20 -3.05 18.84 3.50
C ALA A 20 -1.91 18.50 4.46
N PRO A 21 -2.01 18.79 5.76
CA PRO A 21 -1.00 18.36 6.71
C PRO A 21 -0.96 16.85 6.58
N VAL A 22 0.15 16.35 6.04
CA VAL A 22 0.52 14.94 6.15
C VAL A 22 0.49 14.71 7.65
N SER A 23 -0.59 14.09 8.11
CA SER A 23 -0.72 13.69 9.49
C SER A 23 0.39 12.68 9.68
N GLU A 24 1.52 13.15 10.20
CA GLU A 24 2.54 12.31 10.80
C GLU A 24 1.79 11.48 11.81
N ALA A 25 1.46 10.25 11.39
CA ALA A 25 0.92 9.24 12.26
C ALA A 25 1.95 9.11 13.37
N VAL A 26 1.66 9.71 14.52
CA VAL A 26 2.43 9.57 15.73
C VAL A 26 2.45 8.07 15.97
N SER A 27 3.59 7.42 15.68
CA SER A 27 3.77 6.00 15.92
C SER A 27 3.58 5.77 17.40
N GLU A 28 2.39 5.30 17.78
CA GLU A 28 2.13 4.92 19.15
C GLU A 28 3.18 3.87 19.55
N PRO A 29 3.71 3.94 20.77
CA PRO A 29 4.71 2.99 21.23
C PRO A 29 4.10 1.58 21.18
N HIS A 30 4.49 0.84 20.13
CA HIS A 30 4.19 -0.57 19.92
C HIS A 30 4.52 -1.34 21.20
N ALA A 31 3.52 -2.02 21.75
CA ALA A 31 3.73 -2.95 22.85
C ALA A 31 4.77 -4.01 22.44
N PRO A 32 5.64 -4.45 23.35
CA PRO A 32 6.64 -5.47 23.04
C PRO A 32 5.94 -6.76 22.58
N HIS A 33 6.35 -7.30 21.44
CA HIS A 33 5.75 -8.52 20.85
C HIS A 33 6.28 -9.82 21.46
N ILE A 34 7.35 -9.76 22.27
CA ILE A 34 8.04 -10.92 22.83
C ILE A 34 8.20 -10.68 24.33
N GLU A 35 7.82 -11.67 25.14
CA GLU A 35 7.88 -11.63 26.59
C GLU A 35 8.69 -12.80 27.15
N VAL A 36 9.45 -12.56 28.22
CA VAL A 36 10.19 -13.59 28.96
C VAL A 36 9.29 -14.17 30.05
N LEU A 37 8.78 -15.38 29.82
CA LEU A 37 7.88 -16.05 30.76
C LEU A 37 8.61 -16.69 31.95
N LYS A 38 9.89 -17.05 31.79
CA LYS A 38 10.67 -17.75 32.81
C LYS A 38 12.17 -17.45 32.69
N GLY A 39 12.84 -17.39 33.83
CA GLY A 39 14.28 -17.12 33.94
C GLY A 39 14.57 -15.63 34.16
N ASN A 40 15.85 -15.30 34.25
CA ASN A 40 16.33 -13.92 34.35
C ASN A 40 17.51 -13.76 33.37
N PRO A 41 17.24 -13.67 32.06
CA PRO A 41 18.30 -13.53 31.07
C PRO A 41 19.05 -12.23 31.29
N THR A 42 20.33 -12.21 30.93
CA THR A 42 21.10 -10.96 30.98
C THR A 42 20.77 -10.07 29.79
N GLU A 43 21.12 -8.79 29.88
CA GLU A 43 20.87 -7.82 28.80
C GLU A 43 21.62 -8.22 27.52
N GLU A 44 22.81 -8.81 27.65
CA GLU A 44 23.62 -9.29 26.53
C GLU A 44 22.97 -10.47 25.81
N GLU A 45 22.39 -11.41 26.55
CA GLU A 45 21.68 -12.55 25.98
C GLU A 45 20.42 -12.11 25.23
N LEU A 46 19.69 -11.15 25.80
CA LEU A 46 18.50 -10.57 25.17
C LEU A 46 18.87 -9.84 23.87
N ALA A 47 19.93 -9.03 23.90
CA ALA A 47 20.43 -8.32 22.73
C ALA A 47 20.89 -9.28 21.63
N ALA A 48 21.61 -10.35 22.00
CA ALA A 48 22.04 -11.38 21.06
C ALA A 48 20.84 -12.07 20.39
N LEU A 49 19.80 -12.40 21.17
CA LEU A 49 18.57 -13.00 20.63
C LEU A 49 17.86 -12.07 19.64
N ILE A 50 17.67 -10.80 20.00
CA ILE A 50 17.04 -9.80 19.13
C ILE A 50 17.84 -9.63 17.85
N ALA A 51 19.18 -9.59 17.93
CA ALA A 51 20.05 -9.50 16.76
C ALA A 51 19.86 -10.70 15.82
N VAL A 52 19.77 -11.92 16.36
CA VAL A 52 19.51 -13.13 15.58
C VAL A 52 18.12 -13.07 14.94
N LEU A 53 17.07 -12.75 15.69
CA LEU A 53 15.70 -12.64 15.17
C LEU A 53 15.60 -11.56 14.08
N GLY A 54 16.24 -10.41 14.29
CA GLY A 54 16.32 -9.33 13.31
C GLY A 54 17.07 -9.74 12.04
N SER A 55 18.11 -10.56 12.17
CA SER A 55 18.83 -11.11 11.00
C SER A 55 18.00 -12.11 10.20
N LEU A 56 17.14 -12.91 10.85
CA LEU A 56 16.22 -13.85 10.21
C LEU A 56 15.05 -13.13 9.53
N GLY A 57 14.59 -12.02 10.11
CA GLY A 57 13.45 -11.23 9.64
C GLY A 57 13.66 -10.47 8.33
N GLY A 58 14.86 -10.54 7.74
CA GLY A 58 15.21 -9.79 6.55
C GLY A 58 15.51 -8.34 6.91
N GLY A 59 16.78 -7.95 6.75
CA GLY A 59 17.23 -6.59 7.02
C GLY A 59 16.42 -5.55 6.25
N ALA A 60 16.50 -4.31 6.71
CA ALA A 60 16.07 -3.12 5.98
C ALA A 60 16.91 -2.95 4.69
N GLY A 61 16.79 -3.89 3.77
CA GLY A 61 17.11 -3.67 2.38
C GLY A 61 16.13 -2.64 1.85
N GLU A 62 16.64 -1.79 0.94
CA GLU A 62 15.87 -0.98 -0.01
C GLU A 62 14.45 -1.54 -0.16
N PRO A 63 13.36 -0.76 0.05
CA PRO A 63 12.01 -1.29 0.00
C PRO A 63 11.87 -2.10 -1.27
N ALA A 64 11.93 -3.43 -1.13
CA ALA A 64 11.91 -4.32 -2.26
C ALA A 64 10.64 -3.95 -2.99
N GLN A 65 10.73 -3.64 -4.30
CA GLN A 65 9.56 -3.33 -5.12
C GLN A 65 8.48 -4.32 -4.70
N THR A 66 7.45 -3.82 -4.01
CA THR A 66 6.51 -4.71 -3.34
C THR A 66 6.03 -5.66 -4.40
N GLU A 67 6.33 -6.95 -4.23
CA GLU A 67 5.95 -7.95 -5.23
C GLU A 67 4.47 -7.74 -5.46
N ARG A 68 4.07 -7.48 -6.70
CA ARG A 68 2.70 -7.07 -7.02
C ARG A 68 1.78 -8.12 -6.43
N ASN A 69 1.03 -7.73 -5.39
CA ASN A 69 0.17 -8.67 -4.71
C ASN A 69 -0.96 -9.06 -5.68
N ARG A 70 -0.87 -10.27 -6.22
CA ARG A 70 -1.88 -10.83 -7.14
C ARG A 70 -3.07 -11.43 -6.40
N TRP A 71 -3.06 -11.43 -5.06
CA TRP A 71 -4.16 -11.93 -4.25
C TRP A 71 -5.20 -10.83 -4.04
N GLY A 72 -6.47 -11.19 -4.23
CA GLY A 72 -7.60 -10.32 -3.88
C GLY A 72 -7.89 -9.22 -4.91
N LEU A 73 -7.45 -9.39 -6.15
CA LEU A 73 -7.77 -8.47 -7.23
C LEU A 73 -9.30 -8.36 -7.41
N PRO A 74 -9.84 -7.19 -7.77
CA PRO A 74 -11.28 -7.02 -7.94
C PRO A 74 -11.91 -8.03 -8.91
N VAL A 75 -11.17 -8.45 -9.95
CA VAL A 75 -11.60 -9.46 -10.92
C VAL A 75 -11.89 -10.82 -10.29
N ASP A 76 -11.17 -11.21 -9.23
CA ASP A 76 -11.34 -12.50 -8.58
C ASP A 76 -12.61 -12.55 -7.72
N LYS A 77 -13.10 -11.38 -7.29
CA LYS A 77 -14.32 -11.23 -6.49
C LYS A 77 -15.59 -11.24 -7.35
N LEU A 78 -15.48 -11.13 -8.68
CA LEU A 78 -16.61 -11.06 -9.59
C LEU A 78 -17.23 -12.45 -9.80
N ARG A 79 -18.54 -12.54 -9.56
CA ARG A 79 -19.33 -13.75 -9.84
C ARG A 79 -19.89 -13.69 -11.26
N TYR A 80 -19.12 -14.22 -12.20
CA TYR A 80 -19.60 -14.48 -13.55
C TYR A 80 -19.78 -15.98 -13.78
N PRO A 81 -20.71 -16.40 -14.68
CA PRO A 81 -20.75 -17.76 -15.18
C PRO A 81 -19.38 -18.17 -15.75
N VAL A 82 -19.02 -19.45 -15.62
CA VAL A 82 -17.70 -19.99 -16.01
C VAL A 82 -17.39 -19.74 -17.50
N PHE A 83 -18.42 -19.67 -18.35
CA PHE A 83 -18.31 -19.42 -19.80
C PHE A 83 -18.40 -17.93 -20.19
N SER A 84 -18.38 -17.00 -19.21
CA SER A 84 -18.46 -15.57 -19.50
C SER A 84 -17.15 -15.06 -20.13
N TRP A 85 -17.25 -14.57 -21.36
CA TRP A 85 -16.15 -13.91 -22.04
C TRP A 85 -15.63 -12.67 -21.29
N GLN A 86 -16.50 -11.94 -20.58
CA GLN A 86 -16.08 -10.81 -19.75
C GLN A 86 -15.11 -11.25 -18.63
N ARG A 87 -15.35 -12.40 -18.01
CA ARG A 87 -14.45 -12.97 -16.99
C ARG A 87 -13.12 -13.38 -17.61
N VAL A 88 -13.14 -14.07 -18.75
CA VAL A 88 -11.94 -14.52 -19.46
C VAL A 88 -11.05 -13.33 -19.82
N THR A 89 -11.62 -12.30 -20.44
CA THR A 89 -10.85 -11.11 -20.86
C THR A 89 -10.26 -10.34 -19.68
N LEU A 90 -11.00 -10.16 -18.59
CA LEU A 90 -10.50 -9.45 -17.41
C LEU A 90 -9.39 -10.23 -16.72
N LEU A 91 -9.53 -11.56 -16.59
CA LEU A 91 -8.52 -12.42 -15.99
C LEU A 91 -7.23 -12.42 -16.81
N GLU A 92 -7.33 -12.53 -18.14
CA GLU A 92 -6.19 -12.49 -19.04
C GLU A 92 -5.45 -11.15 -18.98
N ARG A 93 -6.16 -10.02 -19.04
CA ARG A 93 -5.53 -8.69 -18.95
C ARG A 93 -4.83 -8.44 -17.62
N VAL A 94 -5.38 -8.94 -16.52
CA VAL A 94 -4.87 -8.67 -15.17
C VAL A 94 -3.75 -9.63 -14.78
N HIS A 95 -3.83 -10.90 -15.18
CA HIS A 95 -2.89 -11.93 -14.75
C HIS A 95 -1.83 -12.30 -15.79
N MET A 96 -2.12 -12.16 -17.10
CA MET A 96 -1.26 -12.66 -18.17
C MET A 96 -0.46 -11.58 -18.90
N ARG A 97 -0.81 -10.28 -18.78
CA ARG A 97 0.01 -9.19 -19.35
C ARG A 97 1.18 -8.87 -18.41
N ARG A 98 2.41 -9.09 -18.90
CA ARG A 98 3.67 -8.69 -18.27
C ARG A 98 4.24 -7.47 -18.97
#